data_AF-A0A432T3V3-F1
#
_entry.id   AF-A0A432T3V3-F1
#
_cell.length_a   1.000
_cell.length_b   1.000
_cell.length_c   1.000
_cell.angle_alpha   90.00
_cell.angle_beta   90.00
_cell.angle_gamma   90.00
#
_symmetry.space_group_name_H-M   'P 1'
#
loop_
_entity.id
_entity.type
_entity.pdbx_description
1 polymer ?
#
loop_
_entity_poly.entity_id
_entity_poly.type
_entity_poly.pdbx_seq_one_letter_code
_entity_poly.pdbx_strand_id
1 'polypeptide(L)'
;MEIKYIIDTLFALFAMTLIIFMVPGFAMLEAGLVRTKNVTAVLTVNVMIYAVASLAFMLIGYSLAFGSWDNDGMSKWAAFLFQMAFVGKTINIMSGGVSERARIIPLIFFTVIMAAIIYPLVVNVTWGANFLAGTALDISSMHDLAGCTVIHSTGAWALLAAILIIGPRRRRYGKDGKVRVIPASNIPLVVLGALLLWIGWFGFNGGSVGSISSKENADLVALTIMNTNTAGLAGAVIVALMMYLKYKKFDITMILNGALGGLVSVTAGADIFDMYAPIYIGAIGGVIVVYGVALFDKLKLDDP
;
A
#
# COMPACT_ATOMS: atom_id res chain seq x y z
N MET A 1 -19.97 8.81 26.81
CA MET A 1 -19.68 7.54 26.12
C MET A 1 -20.27 7.56 24.71
N GLU A 2 -21.56 7.87 24.57
CA GLU A 2 -22.24 7.94 23.27
C GLU A 2 -21.60 8.92 22.26
N ILE A 3 -21.26 10.16 22.67
CA ILE A 3 -20.59 11.12 21.78
C ILE A 3 -19.25 10.60 21.26
N LYS A 4 -18.45 9.95 22.11
CA LYS A 4 -17.16 9.38 21.70
C LYS A 4 -17.36 8.29 20.64
N TYR A 5 -18.29 7.37 20.89
CA TYR A 5 -18.64 6.31 19.96
C TYR A 5 -19.11 6.86 18.60
N ILE A 6 -19.94 7.91 18.58
CA ILE A 6 -20.41 8.55 17.35
C ILE A 6 -19.23 9.19 16.59
N ILE A 7 -18.36 9.92 17.29
CA ILE A 7 -17.20 10.59 16.68
C ILE A 7 -16.21 9.57 16.11
N ASP A 8 -15.88 8.53 16.86
CA ASP A 8 -14.93 7.51 16.42
C ASP A 8 -15.51 6.66 15.28
N THR A 9 -16.83 6.42 15.28
CA THR A 9 -17.53 5.81 14.14
C THR A 9 -17.45 6.67 12.89
N LEU A 10 -17.74 7.98 13.00
CA LEU A 10 -17.64 8.91 11.88
C LEU A 10 -16.21 8.98 11.35
N PHE A 11 -15.24 9.02 12.26
CA PHE A 11 -13.83 9.07 11.92
C PHE A 11 -13.38 7.82 11.15
N ALA A 12 -13.74 6.62 11.60
CA ALA A 12 -13.43 5.38 10.90
C ALA A 12 -14.05 5.34 9.49
N LEU A 13 -15.29 5.82 9.32
CA LEU A 13 -15.94 5.91 8.01
C LEU A 13 -15.29 6.96 7.10
N PHE A 14 -14.85 8.09 7.65
CA PHE A 14 -14.10 9.08 6.90
C PHE A 14 -12.74 8.53 6.45
N ALA A 15 -11.99 7.93 7.37
CA ALA A 15 -10.69 7.33 7.10
C ALA A 15 -10.79 6.19 6.07
N MET A 16 -11.79 5.31 6.20
CA MET A 16 -12.00 4.25 5.20
C MET A 16 -12.29 4.84 3.82
N THR A 17 -13.04 5.95 3.74
CA THR A 17 -13.36 6.61 2.46
C THR A 17 -12.09 7.10 1.76
N LEU A 18 -11.18 7.73 2.51
CA LEU A 18 -9.86 8.11 2.00
C LEU A 18 -9.05 6.89 1.54
N ILE A 19 -9.04 5.81 2.33
CA ILE A 19 -8.34 4.57 1.94
C ILE A 19 -8.97 3.96 0.68
N ILE A 20 -10.28 4.05 0.48
CA ILE A 20 -10.95 3.58 -0.73
C ILE A 20 -10.60 4.45 -1.94
N PHE A 21 -10.31 5.74 -1.79
CA PHE A 21 -9.74 6.55 -2.89
C PHE A 21 -8.39 6.05 -3.40
N MET A 22 -7.68 5.22 -2.63
CA MET A 22 -6.48 4.54 -3.16
C MET A 22 -6.83 3.49 -4.23
N VAL A 23 -8.06 2.96 -4.27
CA VAL A 23 -8.47 1.98 -5.31
C VAL A 23 -8.39 2.60 -6.72
N PRO A 24 -9.05 3.75 -7.01
CA PRO A 24 -8.80 4.44 -8.27
C PRO A 24 -7.35 4.97 -8.35
N GLY A 25 -6.68 5.25 -7.23
CA GLY A 25 -5.26 5.59 -7.20
C GLY A 25 -4.36 4.52 -7.85
N PHE A 26 -4.44 3.27 -7.40
CA PHE A 26 -3.75 2.12 -7.99
C PHE A 26 -4.16 1.93 -9.45
N ALA A 27 -5.46 1.97 -9.73
CA ALA A 27 -5.97 1.77 -11.08
C ALA A 27 -5.40 2.79 -12.08
N MET A 28 -5.35 4.08 -11.73
CA MET A 28 -4.82 5.13 -12.60
C MET A 28 -3.30 5.07 -12.71
N LEU A 29 -2.60 4.80 -11.60
CA LEU A 29 -1.14 4.66 -11.57
C LEU A 29 -0.70 3.52 -12.50
N GLU A 30 -1.26 2.33 -12.31
CA GLU A 30 -0.93 1.13 -13.09
C GLU A 30 -1.35 1.30 -14.56
N ALA A 31 -2.55 1.83 -14.83
CA ALA A 31 -3.01 2.09 -16.20
C ALA A 31 -2.09 3.07 -16.94
N GLY A 32 -1.58 4.09 -16.25
CA GLY A 32 -0.64 5.05 -16.82
C GLY A 32 0.73 4.44 -17.15
N LEU A 33 1.19 3.46 -16.37
CA LEU A 33 2.51 2.83 -16.53
C LEU A 33 2.54 1.70 -17.58
N VAL A 34 1.41 1.02 -17.83
CA VAL A 34 1.35 -0.05 -18.85
C VAL A 34 1.19 0.49 -20.27
N ARG A 35 1.42 -0.37 -21.28
CA ARG A 35 1.14 -0.03 -22.68
C ARG A 35 -0.36 0.11 -22.91
N THR A 36 -0.75 1.04 -23.78
CA THR A 36 -2.16 1.38 -24.09
C THR A 36 -3.05 0.17 -24.38
N LYS A 37 -2.53 -0.84 -25.09
CA LYS A 37 -3.27 -2.08 -25.41
C LYS A 37 -3.66 -2.94 -24.19
N ASN A 38 -3.04 -2.71 -23.04
CA ASN A 38 -3.25 -3.46 -21.80
C ASN A 38 -4.07 -2.69 -20.76
N VAL A 39 -4.38 -1.41 -21.01
CA VAL A 39 -5.06 -0.52 -20.05
C VAL A 39 -6.38 -1.10 -19.58
N THR A 40 -7.24 -1.56 -20.50
CA THR A 40 -8.53 -2.16 -20.13
C THR A 40 -8.36 -3.34 -19.19
N ALA A 41 -7.38 -4.22 -19.44
CA ALA A 41 -7.14 -5.38 -18.59
C ALA A 41 -6.71 -4.98 -17.18
N VAL A 42 -5.83 -3.97 -17.04
CA VAL A 42 -5.38 -3.44 -15.74
C VAL A 42 -6.54 -2.82 -14.96
N LEU A 43 -7.38 -2.02 -15.62
CA LEU A 43 -8.55 -1.42 -14.99
C LEU A 43 -9.55 -2.50 -14.54
N THR A 44 -9.81 -3.51 -15.37
CA THR A 44 -10.64 -4.66 -15.00
C THR A 44 -10.07 -5.39 -13.79
N VAL A 45 -8.76 -5.65 -13.76
CA VAL A 45 -8.10 -6.30 -12.62
C VAL A 45 -8.30 -5.50 -11.34
N ASN A 46 -8.08 -4.18 -11.35
CA ASN A 46 -8.23 -3.33 -10.17
C ASN A 46 -9.67 -3.32 -9.63
N VAL A 47 -10.67 -3.22 -10.52
CA VAL A 47 -12.09 -3.30 -10.13
C VAL A 47 -12.43 -4.67 -9.54
N MET A 48 -11.95 -5.74 -10.17
CA MET A 48 -12.19 -7.11 -9.70
C MET A 48 -11.48 -7.39 -8.36
N ILE A 49 -10.27 -6.86 -8.14
CA ILE A 49 -9.59 -6.95 -6.84
C ILE A 49 -10.46 -6.32 -5.76
N TYR A 50 -10.95 -5.10 -5.98
CA TYR A 50 -11.79 -4.45 -4.99
C TYR A 50 -13.05 -5.27 -4.66
N ALA A 51 -13.80 -5.69 -5.67
CA ALA A 51 -15.03 -6.46 -5.47
C ALA A 51 -14.79 -7.81 -4.79
N VAL A 52 -13.84 -8.59 -5.30
CA VAL A 52 -13.59 -9.97 -4.85
C VAL A 52 -12.87 -9.99 -3.50
N ALA A 53 -11.86 -9.15 -3.30
CA ALA A 53 -11.14 -9.10 -2.02
C ALA A 53 -12.06 -8.66 -0.88
N SER A 54 -12.90 -7.65 -1.11
CA SER A 54 -13.85 -7.16 -0.10
C SER A 54 -14.84 -8.24 0.32
N LEU A 55 -15.41 -8.99 -0.65
CA LEU A 55 -16.32 -10.09 -0.37
C LEU A 55 -15.62 -11.27 0.33
N ALA A 56 -14.44 -11.68 -0.14
CA ALA A 56 -13.68 -12.77 0.46
C ALA A 56 -13.28 -12.45 1.92
N PHE A 57 -12.90 -11.19 2.18
CA PHE A 57 -12.60 -10.73 3.53
C PHE A 57 -13.85 -10.65 4.40
N MET A 58 -14.96 -10.15 3.88
CA MET A 58 -16.24 -10.10 4.61
C MET A 58 -16.71 -11.50 5.05
N LEU A 59 -16.65 -12.47 4.14
CA LEU A 59 -17.22 -13.80 4.38
C LEU A 59 -16.33 -14.70 5.23
N ILE A 60 -15.00 -14.51 5.17
CA ILE A 60 -14.03 -15.41 5.80
C ILE A 60 -12.94 -14.61 6.53
N GLY A 61 -12.28 -13.71 5.81
CA GLY A 61 -11.04 -13.10 6.27
C GLY A 61 -11.15 -12.28 7.55
N TYR A 62 -12.24 -11.54 7.76
CA TYR A 62 -12.38 -10.67 8.94
C TYR A 62 -12.42 -11.48 10.24
N SER A 63 -13.23 -12.53 10.28
CA SER A 63 -13.31 -13.43 11.44
C SER A 63 -11.99 -14.17 11.66
N LEU A 64 -11.29 -14.55 10.59
CA LEU A 64 -9.96 -15.16 10.70
C LEU A 64 -8.91 -14.17 11.24
N ALA A 65 -9.00 -12.90 10.87
CA ALA A 65 -8.08 -11.86 11.34
C ALA A 65 -8.33 -11.49 12.80
N PHE A 66 -9.56 -11.14 13.16
CA PHE A 66 -9.90 -10.48 14.43
C PHE A 66 -10.63 -11.37 15.43
N GLY A 67 -11.09 -12.55 15.03
CA GLY A 67 -11.81 -13.50 15.90
C GLY A 67 -13.26 -13.12 16.21
N SER A 68 -13.58 -11.83 16.35
CA SER A 68 -14.94 -11.32 16.56
C SER A 68 -15.22 -10.06 15.74
N TRP A 69 -16.50 -9.81 15.48
CA TRP A 69 -17.03 -8.57 14.89
C TRP A 69 -17.33 -7.49 15.93
N ASP A 70 -17.36 -7.85 17.21
CA ASP A 70 -17.72 -6.90 18.25
C ASP A 70 -16.66 -5.80 18.39
N ASN A 71 -17.12 -4.58 18.65
CA ASN A 71 -16.28 -3.42 18.87
C ASN A 71 -16.99 -2.46 19.84
N ASP A 72 -16.34 -2.16 20.96
CA ASP A 72 -16.91 -1.31 22.02
C ASP A 72 -16.61 0.18 21.81
N GLY A 73 -15.61 0.51 20.99
CA GLY A 73 -15.17 1.89 20.75
C GLY A 73 -15.92 2.60 19.61
N MET A 74 -16.41 1.84 18.62
CA MET A 74 -17.11 2.35 17.45
C MET A 74 -18.06 1.29 16.87
N SER A 75 -18.88 1.69 15.88
CA SER A 75 -19.73 0.75 15.15
C SER A 75 -18.92 -0.40 14.54
N LYS A 76 -19.32 -1.64 14.84
CA LYS A 76 -18.74 -2.84 14.23
C LYS A 76 -18.73 -2.80 12.70
N TRP A 77 -19.72 -2.16 12.09
CA TRP A 77 -19.79 -1.99 10.64
C TRP A 77 -18.73 -1.01 10.13
N ALA A 78 -18.47 0.06 10.88
CA ALA A 78 -17.41 1.01 10.56
C ALA A 78 -16.01 0.39 10.78
N ALA A 79 -15.82 -0.35 11.88
CA ALA A 79 -14.59 -1.09 12.14
C ALA A 79 -14.30 -2.12 11.03
N PHE A 80 -15.31 -2.90 10.61
CA PHE A 80 -15.20 -3.81 9.48
C PHE A 80 -14.81 -3.08 8.19
N LEU A 81 -15.53 -2.01 7.82
CA LEU A 81 -15.26 -1.26 6.59
C LEU A 81 -13.87 -0.63 6.58
N PHE A 82 -13.42 -0.13 7.74
CA PHE A 82 -12.06 0.38 7.91
C PHE A 82 -11.02 -0.72 7.63
N GLN A 83 -11.15 -1.89 8.25
CA GLN A 83 -10.22 -3.00 8.03
C GLN A 83 -10.29 -3.57 6.61
N MET A 84 -11.49 -3.71 6.05
CA MET A 84 -11.71 -4.16 4.67
C MET A 84 -11.04 -3.21 3.67
N ALA A 85 -10.99 -1.92 3.96
CA ALA A 85 -10.37 -0.94 3.07
C ALA A 85 -8.87 -1.24 2.82
N PHE A 86 -8.18 -1.92 3.72
CA PHE A 86 -6.76 -2.28 3.57
C PHE A 86 -6.50 -3.52 2.71
N VAL A 87 -7.41 -4.49 2.73
CA VAL A 87 -7.19 -5.84 2.15
C VAL A 87 -6.77 -5.78 0.68
N GLY A 88 -7.45 -4.95 -0.10
CA GLY A 88 -7.15 -4.78 -1.52
C GLY A 88 -5.73 -4.28 -1.79
N LYS A 89 -5.13 -3.49 -0.88
CA LYS A 89 -3.85 -2.82 -1.11
C LYS A 89 -2.71 -3.82 -1.20
N THR A 90 -2.71 -4.81 -0.31
CA THR A 90 -1.77 -5.94 -0.35
C THR A 90 -1.80 -6.65 -1.71
N ILE A 91 -3.00 -6.82 -2.29
CA ILE A 91 -3.20 -7.49 -3.58
C ILE A 91 -2.85 -6.55 -4.74
N ASN A 92 -3.18 -5.26 -4.64
CA ASN A 92 -2.87 -4.26 -5.66
C ASN A 92 -1.37 -4.09 -5.86
N ILE A 93 -0.58 -4.10 -4.78
CA ILE A 93 0.89 -4.08 -4.84
C ILE A 93 1.40 -5.24 -5.70
N MET A 94 0.89 -6.45 -5.47
CA MET A 94 1.24 -7.62 -6.28
C MET A 94 0.75 -7.48 -7.72
N SER A 95 -0.53 -7.14 -7.93
CA SER A 95 -1.13 -7.11 -9.27
C SER A 95 -0.47 -6.09 -10.19
N GLY A 96 -0.15 -4.90 -9.67
CA GLY A 96 0.54 -3.85 -10.40
C GLY A 96 1.87 -4.38 -10.95
N GLY A 97 2.63 -5.05 -10.09
CA GLY A 97 3.94 -5.57 -10.46
C GLY A 97 3.91 -6.76 -11.43
N VAL A 98 2.77 -7.44 -11.59
CA VAL A 98 2.56 -8.51 -12.60
C VAL A 98 1.76 -8.07 -13.84
N SER A 99 1.45 -6.77 -13.94
CA SER A 99 0.68 -6.20 -15.05
C SER A 99 1.28 -6.48 -16.43
N GLU A 100 0.41 -6.54 -17.45
CA GLU A 100 0.70 -6.90 -18.84
C GLU A 100 1.03 -8.39 -19.15
N ARG A 101 1.21 -9.24 -18.13
CA ARG A 101 1.42 -10.69 -18.35
C ARG A 101 0.66 -11.63 -17.41
N ALA A 102 0.09 -11.12 -16.32
CA ALA A 102 -0.84 -11.91 -15.52
C ALA A 102 -2.17 -12.13 -16.26
N ARG A 103 -2.78 -13.30 -16.04
CA ARG A 103 -4.14 -13.61 -16.50
C ARG A 103 -5.14 -13.26 -15.40
N ILE A 104 -6.28 -12.69 -15.79
CA ILE A 104 -7.30 -12.21 -14.84
C ILE A 104 -7.84 -13.34 -13.96
N ILE A 105 -8.17 -14.51 -14.53
CA ILE A 105 -8.77 -15.61 -13.77
C ILE A 105 -7.83 -16.16 -12.67
N PRO A 106 -6.56 -16.52 -12.94
CA PRO A 106 -5.62 -16.87 -11.87
C PRO A 106 -5.44 -15.77 -10.82
N LEU A 107 -5.45 -14.50 -11.24
CA LEU A 107 -5.34 -13.38 -10.32
C LEU A 107 -6.57 -13.28 -9.40
N ILE A 108 -7.78 -13.54 -9.89
CA ILE A 108 -9.00 -13.62 -9.06
C ILE A 108 -8.88 -14.73 -8.01
N PHE A 109 -8.37 -15.92 -8.38
CA PHE A 109 -8.14 -16.99 -7.40
C PHE A 109 -7.10 -16.59 -6.35
N PHE A 110 -6.00 -15.97 -6.78
CA PHE A 110 -5.02 -15.40 -5.85
C PHE A 110 -5.67 -14.38 -4.91
N THR A 111 -6.48 -13.46 -5.44
CA THR A 111 -7.20 -12.45 -4.66
C THR A 111 -8.06 -13.08 -3.57
N VAL A 112 -8.81 -14.15 -3.88
CA VAL A 112 -9.62 -14.87 -2.89
C VAL A 112 -8.73 -15.47 -1.80
N ILE A 113 -7.67 -16.19 -2.17
CA ILE A 113 -6.77 -16.84 -1.20
C ILE A 113 -6.08 -15.79 -0.33
N MET A 114 -5.61 -14.71 -0.93
CA MET A 114 -4.92 -13.63 -0.24
C MET A 114 -5.86 -12.93 0.74
N ALA A 115 -7.06 -12.56 0.30
CA ALA A 115 -8.03 -11.81 1.10
C ALA A 115 -8.75 -12.65 2.17
N ALA A 116 -8.98 -13.94 1.92
CA ALA A 116 -9.67 -14.82 2.87
C ALA A 116 -8.73 -15.51 3.85
N ILE A 117 -7.46 -15.73 3.50
CA ILE A 117 -6.56 -16.60 4.28
C ILE A 117 -5.22 -15.90 4.58
N ILE A 118 -4.39 -15.63 3.57
CA ILE A 118 -2.99 -15.25 3.80
C ILE A 118 -2.89 -13.90 4.53
N TYR A 119 -3.50 -12.85 3.99
CA TYR A 119 -3.47 -11.53 4.61
C TYR A 119 -4.15 -11.52 6.00
N PRO A 120 -5.35 -12.11 6.19
CA PRO A 120 -5.95 -12.27 7.50
C PRO A 120 -5.08 -12.97 8.54
N LEU A 121 -4.32 -14.01 8.17
CA LEU A 121 -3.40 -14.68 9.10
C LEU A 121 -2.24 -13.78 9.51
N VAL A 122 -1.73 -12.95 8.58
CA VAL A 122 -0.71 -11.94 8.90
C VAL A 122 -1.29 -10.87 9.83
N VAL A 123 -2.51 -10.40 9.58
CA VAL A 123 -3.20 -9.46 10.48
C VAL A 123 -3.40 -10.10 11.86
N ASN A 124 -3.79 -11.37 11.92
CA ASN A 124 -4.09 -12.04 13.17
C ASN A 124 -2.89 -12.04 14.13
N VAL A 125 -1.67 -12.33 13.66
CA VAL A 125 -0.50 -12.47 14.54
C VAL A 125 -0.03 -11.17 15.21
N THR A 126 -0.51 -10.01 14.78
CA THR A 126 -0.07 -8.71 15.31
C THR A 126 -1.22 -7.76 15.63
N TRP A 127 -2.10 -7.48 14.66
CA TRP A 127 -3.19 -6.51 14.79
C TRP A 127 -4.52 -7.10 15.26
N GLY A 128 -4.67 -8.40 15.07
CA GLY A 128 -5.94 -9.09 15.23
C GLY A 128 -6.02 -9.90 16.52
N ALA A 129 -6.46 -11.16 16.40
CA ALA A 129 -6.72 -12.02 17.55
C ALA A 129 -5.45 -12.52 18.27
N ASN A 130 -4.26 -12.24 17.74
CA ASN A 130 -2.96 -12.64 18.27
C ASN A 130 -2.85 -14.15 18.53
N PHE A 131 -3.12 -14.98 17.52
CA PHE A 131 -3.18 -16.45 17.70
C PHE A 131 -1.87 -17.08 18.19
N LEU A 132 -0.73 -16.39 18.02
CA LEU A 132 0.59 -16.81 18.49
C LEU A 132 0.95 -16.30 19.88
N ALA A 133 0.05 -15.56 20.56
CA ALA A 133 0.30 -14.99 21.87
C ALA A 133 0.76 -16.06 22.88
N GLY A 134 1.84 -15.77 23.61
CA GLY A 134 2.42 -16.67 24.61
C GLY A 134 3.23 -17.85 24.05
N THR A 135 3.42 -17.93 22.73
CA THR A 135 4.32 -18.91 22.09
C THR A 135 5.73 -18.32 21.88
N ALA A 136 6.69 -19.15 21.46
CA ALA A 136 8.03 -18.67 21.07
C ALA A 136 8.03 -17.79 19.80
N LEU A 137 6.91 -17.74 19.07
CA LEU A 137 6.73 -16.95 17.85
C LEU A 137 5.81 -15.74 18.10
N ASP A 138 5.56 -15.39 19.36
CA ASP A 138 4.76 -14.24 19.72
C ASP A 138 5.44 -12.94 19.28
N ILE A 139 4.78 -12.24 18.36
CA ILE A 139 5.20 -10.94 17.83
C ILE A 139 4.13 -9.88 18.06
N SER A 140 3.20 -10.10 18.99
CA SER A 140 2.11 -9.15 19.25
C SER A 140 2.61 -7.78 19.74
N SER A 141 3.86 -7.68 20.19
CA SER A 141 4.51 -6.42 20.57
C SER A 141 5.18 -5.67 19.40
N MET A 142 5.11 -6.20 18.18
CA MET A 142 5.64 -5.53 16.99
C MET A 142 4.84 -4.23 16.74
N HIS A 143 5.54 -3.09 16.73
CA HIS A 143 4.93 -1.82 16.34
C HIS A 143 4.86 -1.70 14.82
N ASP A 144 3.65 -1.80 14.28
CA ASP A 144 3.35 -1.48 12.88
C ASP A 144 1.99 -0.77 12.88
N LEU A 145 2.01 0.57 12.97
CA LEU A 145 0.80 1.38 13.11
C LEU A 145 -0.24 1.06 12.02
N ALA A 146 0.17 1.17 10.76
CA ALA A 146 -0.76 1.16 9.64
C ALA A 146 -0.40 0.16 8.53
N GLY A 147 0.72 -0.59 8.63
CA GLY A 147 0.95 -1.76 7.78
C GLY A 147 2.15 -1.69 6.85
N CYS A 148 3.28 -1.15 7.30
CA CYS A 148 4.53 -1.25 6.53
C CYS A 148 4.93 -2.72 6.34
N THR A 149 4.74 -3.54 7.37
CA THR A 149 4.98 -4.98 7.30
C THR A 149 3.70 -5.70 6.90
N VAL A 150 2.62 -5.51 7.67
CA VAL A 150 1.37 -6.29 7.54
C VAL A 150 0.74 -6.16 6.15
N ILE A 151 0.83 -4.98 5.51
CA ILE A 151 0.26 -4.72 4.19
C ILE A 151 1.34 -4.64 3.12
N HIS A 152 2.25 -3.67 3.22
CA HIS A 152 3.17 -3.35 2.13
C HIS A 152 4.20 -4.46 1.91
N SER A 153 4.85 -4.93 2.97
CA SER A 153 5.82 -6.02 2.86
C SER A 153 5.14 -7.34 2.47
N THR A 154 3.98 -7.65 3.04
CA THR A 154 3.18 -8.83 2.63
C THR A 154 2.88 -8.82 1.12
N GLY A 155 2.43 -7.68 0.59
CA GLY A 155 2.18 -7.50 -0.84
C GLY A 155 3.46 -7.59 -1.68
N ALA A 156 4.55 -7.00 -1.20
CA ALA A 156 5.85 -7.02 -1.87
C ALA A 156 6.48 -8.43 -1.93
N TRP A 157 6.35 -9.24 -0.88
CA TRP A 157 6.81 -10.63 -0.90
C TRP A 157 5.97 -11.50 -1.84
N ALA A 158 4.65 -11.28 -1.87
CA ALA A 158 3.78 -11.92 -2.85
C ALA A 158 4.16 -11.52 -4.28
N LEU A 159 4.48 -10.25 -4.52
CA LEU A 159 4.98 -9.75 -5.79
C LEU A 159 6.30 -10.42 -6.19
N LEU A 160 7.26 -10.47 -5.28
CA LEU A 160 8.56 -11.10 -5.55
C LEU A 160 8.38 -12.57 -5.96
N ALA A 161 7.55 -13.32 -5.23
CA ALA A 161 7.22 -14.70 -5.60
C ALA A 161 6.58 -14.77 -7.00
N ALA A 162 5.64 -13.87 -7.30
CA ALA A 162 4.94 -13.86 -8.58
C ALA A 162 5.86 -13.52 -9.75
N ILE A 163 6.75 -12.53 -9.64
CA ILE A 163 7.70 -12.17 -10.71
C ILE A 163 8.78 -13.23 -10.93
N LEU A 164 9.17 -13.97 -9.89
CA LEU A 164 10.10 -15.11 -10.01
C LEU A 164 9.47 -16.28 -10.79
N ILE A 165 8.16 -16.50 -10.65
CA ILE A 165 7.43 -17.56 -11.34
C ILE A 165 7.04 -17.15 -12.78
N ILE A 166 6.46 -15.95 -12.93
CA ILE A 166 5.93 -15.47 -14.21
C ILE A 166 7.05 -15.01 -15.14
N GLY A 167 8.12 -14.44 -14.57
CA GLY A 167 9.23 -13.88 -15.30
C GLY A 167 8.93 -12.52 -15.97
N PRO A 168 9.88 -12.03 -16.77
CA PRO A 168 9.85 -10.67 -17.30
C PRO A 168 8.91 -10.49 -18.49
N ARG A 169 8.40 -9.26 -18.67
CA ARG A 169 7.62 -8.89 -19.85
C ARG A 169 8.46 -9.11 -21.11
N ARG A 170 7.79 -9.57 -22.17
CA ARG A 170 8.42 -9.79 -23.47
C ARG A 170 9.16 -8.53 -23.93
N ARG A 171 10.42 -8.70 -24.31
CA ARG A 171 11.34 -7.67 -24.82
C ARG A 171 11.84 -6.64 -23.78
N ARG A 172 11.54 -6.80 -22.49
CA ARG A 172 12.14 -5.96 -21.41
C ARG A 172 13.66 -6.15 -21.36
N TYR A 173 14.10 -7.41 -21.31
CA TYR A 173 15.51 -7.78 -21.33
C TYR A 173 15.83 -8.43 -22.68
N GLY A 174 16.64 -7.76 -23.50
CA GLY A 174 17.03 -8.24 -24.82
C GLY A 174 17.96 -9.46 -24.74
N LYS A 175 18.05 -10.22 -25.84
CA LYS A 175 19.02 -11.33 -25.97
C LYS A 175 20.48 -10.85 -25.88
N ASP A 176 20.70 -9.56 -26.17
CA ASP A 176 21.96 -8.83 -26.02
C ASP A 176 22.26 -8.42 -24.57
N GLY A 177 21.42 -8.81 -23.61
CA GLY A 177 21.54 -8.45 -22.19
C GLY A 177 21.15 -7.01 -21.89
N LYS A 178 20.73 -6.22 -22.89
CA LYS A 178 20.37 -4.81 -22.69
C LYS A 178 18.97 -4.67 -22.10
N VAL A 179 18.85 -3.75 -21.15
CA VAL A 179 17.59 -3.32 -20.56
C VAL A 179 16.87 -2.37 -21.54
N ARG A 180 15.62 -2.66 -21.87
CA ARG A 180 14.78 -1.85 -22.77
C ARG A 180 13.63 -1.28 -21.98
N VAL A 181 13.60 0.04 -21.81
CA VAL A 181 12.53 0.73 -21.08
C VAL A 181 11.21 0.55 -21.83
N ILE A 182 10.16 0.18 -21.09
CA ILE A 182 8.78 0.20 -21.58
C ILE A 182 8.19 1.52 -21.08
N PRO A 183 7.93 2.49 -21.96
CA PRO A 183 7.48 3.81 -21.52
C PRO A 183 6.03 3.75 -21.01
N ALA A 184 5.74 4.60 -20.03
CA ALA A 184 4.39 4.87 -19.56
C ALA A 184 3.50 5.34 -20.73
N SER A 185 2.26 4.84 -20.79
CA SER A 185 1.31 5.24 -21.84
C SER A 185 0.62 6.57 -21.55
N ASN A 186 0.51 6.97 -20.29
CA ASN A 186 -0.20 8.19 -19.90
C ASN A 186 0.32 8.77 -18.57
N ILE A 187 1.24 9.75 -18.65
CA ILE A 187 1.83 10.42 -17.49
C ILE A 187 0.79 11.15 -16.62
N PRO A 188 -0.21 11.88 -17.17
CA PRO A 188 -1.29 12.43 -16.36
C PRO A 188 -2.00 11.41 -15.47
N LEU A 189 -2.26 10.19 -15.96
CA LEU A 189 -2.85 9.13 -15.13
C LEU A 189 -1.89 8.62 -14.04
N VAL A 190 -0.59 8.50 -14.34
CA VAL A 190 0.44 8.17 -13.34
C VAL A 190 0.44 9.20 -12.20
N VAL A 191 0.41 10.49 -12.54
CA VAL A 191 0.39 11.59 -11.56
C VAL A 191 -0.92 11.57 -10.76
N LEU A 192 -2.07 11.46 -11.42
CA LEU A 192 -3.37 11.39 -10.75
C LEU A 192 -3.42 10.20 -9.79
N GLY A 193 -2.98 9.03 -10.24
CA GLY A 193 -2.93 7.82 -9.43
C GLY A 193 -2.09 7.99 -8.18
N ALA A 194 -0.84 8.46 -8.33
CA ALA A 194 0.07 8.67 -7.21
C ALA A 194 -0.45 9.70 -6.20
N LEU A 195 -1.09 10.78 -6.65
CA LEU A 195 -1.68 11.79 -5.75
C LEU A 195 -2.92 11.26 -5.02
N LEU A 196 -3.76 10.45 -5.67
CA LEU A 196 -4.88 9.77 -4.99
C LEU A 196 -4.38 8.78 -3.93
N LEU A 197 -3.29 8.06 -4.21
CA LEU A 197 -2.64 7.21 -3.21
C LEU A 197 -2.16 8.04 -2.03
N TRP A 198 -1.49 9.17 -2.28
CA TRP A 198 -1.02 10.07 -1.23
C TRP A 198 -2.18 10.59 -0.35
N ILE A 199 -3.27 11.07 -0.95
CA ILE A 199 -4.45 11.52 -0.21
C ILE A 199 -5.03 10.36 0.62
N GLY A 200 -5.14 9.17 0.03
CA GLY A 200 -5.63 8.00 0.75
C GLY A 200 -4.73 7.59 1.92
N TRP A 201 -3.43 7.85 1.84
CA TRP A 201 -2.47 7.60 2.92
C TRP A 201 -2.77 8.41 4.19
N PHE A 202 -3.43 9.56 4.09
CA PHE A 202 -3.87 10.32 5.26
C PHE A 202 -4.93 9.56 6.05
N GLY A 203 -5.88 8.90 5.37
CA GLY A 203 -6.84 8.00 6.02
C GLY A 203 -6.18 6.71 6.49
N PHE A 204 -5.23 6.18 5.71
CA PHE A 204 -4.50 4.95 6.00
C PHE A 204 -3.72 5.05 7.31
N ASN A 205 -2.87 6.07 7.46
CA ASN A 205 -2.06 6.24 8.68
C ASN A 205 -2.86 6.93 9.78
N GLY A 206 -3.51 8.06 9.48
CA GLY A 206 -4.25 8.84 10.47
C GLY A 206 -5.41 8.04 11.08
N GLY A 207 -6.15 7.29 10.26
CA GLY A 207 -7.22 6.41 10.74
C GLY A 207 -6.73 5.26 11.62
N SER A 208 -5.49 4.81 11.43
CA SER A 208 -4.91 3.69 12.19
C SER A 208 -4.53 4.06 13.63
N VAL A 209 -4.60 5.34 14.00
CA VAL A 209 -4.62 5.75 15.42
C VAL A 209 -5.86 5.20 16.14
N GLY A 210 -6.94 4.89 15.40
CA GLY A 210 -8.09 4.13 15.89
C GLY A 210 -9.16 4.93 16.63
N SER A 211 -8.84 6.12 17.13
CA SER A 211 -9.78 7.03 17.78
C SER A 211 -9.35 8.49 17.58
N ILE A 212 -10.30 9.42 17.60
CA ILE A 212 -10.07 10.87 17.52
C ILE A 212 -10.84 11.64 18.61
N SER A 213 -11.62 10.95 19.44
CA SER A 213 -12.61 11.55 20.35
C SER A 213 -12.05 12.16 21.66
N SER A 214 -10.74 12.32 21.77
CA SER A 214 -10.05 13.00 22.87
C SER A 214 -9.05 14.02 22.32
N LYS A 215 -8.65 15.00 23.14
CA LYS A 215 -7.62 15.97 22.75
C LYS A 215 -6.31 15.26 22.35
N GLU A 216 -5.88 14.32 23.17
CA GLU A 216 -4.66 13.53 22.93
C GLU A 216 -4.73 12.75 21.61
N ASN A 217 -5.85 12.05 21.37
CA ASN A 217 -6.03 11.29 20.14
C ASN A 217 -6.14 12.20 18.91
N ALA A 218 -6.80 13.36 19.04
CA ALA A 218 -6.87 14.33 17.96
C ALA A 218 -5.49 14.92 17.60
N ASP A 219 -4.68 15.26 18.60
CA ASP A 219 -3.31 15.72 18.42
C ASP A 219 -2.44 14.61 17.79
N LEU A 220 -2.62 13.35 18.21
CA LEU A 220 -1.90 12.18 17.68
C LEU A 220 -2.28 11.87 16.22
N VAL A 221 -3.57 11.93 15.85
CA VAL A 221 -4.02 11.78 14.46
C VAL A 221 -3.42 12.88 13.59
N ALA A 222 -3.43 14.13 14.06
CA ALA A 222 -2.85 15.25 13.34
C ALA A 222 -1.33 15.09 13.13
N LEU A 223 -0.60 14.70 14.19
CA LEU A 223 0.83 14.38 14.10
C LEU A 223 1.09 13.25 13.10
N THR A 224 0.30 12.18 13.16
CA THR A 224 0.43 11.01 12.28
C THR A 224 0.27 11.41 10.80
N ILE A 225 -0.72 12.24 10.49
CA ILE A 225 -0.94 12.74 9.12
C ILE A 225 0.20 13.68 8.70
N MET A 226 0.66 14.56 9.59
CA MET A 226 1.78 15.46 9.33
C MET A 226 3.07 14.68 9.02
N ASN A 227 3.37 13.66 9.82
CA ASN A 227 4.51 12.77 9.63
C ASN A 227 4.41 11.99 8.32
N THR A 228 3.22 11.50 7.99
CA THR A 228 2.92 10.83 6.71
C THR A 228 3.24 11.75 5.52
N ASN A 229 2.70 12.97 5.55
CA ASN A 229 2.94 13.94 4.49
C ASN A 229 4.43 14.32 4.38
N THR A 230 5.08 14.55 5.50
CA THR A 230 6.50 14.93 5.57
C THR A 230 7.40 13.86 4.96
N ALA A 231 7.15 12.58 5.23
CA ALA A 231 7.91 11.50 4.63
C ALA A 231 7.71 11.40 3.11
N GLY A 232 6.48 11.54 2.64
CA GLY A 232 6.18 11.60 1.20
C GLY A 232 6.90 12.76 0.50
N LEU A 233 6.88 13.96 1.10
CA LEU A 233 7.59 15.14 0.61
C LEU A 233 9.10 14.90 0.54
N ALA A 234 9.70 14.39 1.61
CA ALA A 234 11.13 14.13 1.67
C ALA A 234 11.57 13.09 0.63
N GLY A 235 10.78 12.01 0.46
CA GLY A 235 10.99 11.00 -0.57
C GLY A 235 10.92 11.57 -1.99
N ALA A 236 9.96 12.45 -2.27
CA ALA A 236 9.85 13.12 -3.57
C ALA A 236 11.06 14.04 -3.84
N VAL A 237 11.43 14.87 -2.87
CA VAL A 237 12.50 15.87 -3.00
C VAL A 237 13.86 15.20 -3.16
N ILE A 238 14.18 14.17 -2.36
CA ILE A 238 15.48 13.50 -2.48
C ILE A 238 15.63 12.82 -3.83
N VAL A 239 14.57 12.19 -4.35
CA VAL A 239 14.62 11.52 -5.65
C VAL A 239 14.69 12.55 -6.78
N ALA A 240 13.95 13.66 -6.68
CA ALA A 240 14.07 14.77 -7.63
C ALA A 240 15.52 15.28 -7.71
N LEU A 241 16.15 15.49 -6.54
CA LEU A 241 17.56 15.89 -6.46
C LEU A 241 18.48 14.85 -7.08
N MET A 242 18.32 13.56 -6.75
CA MET A 242 19.14 12.49 -7.32
C MET A 242 19.00 12.39 -8.85
N MET A 243 17.78 12.49 -9.38
CA MET A 243 17.52 12.47 -10.81
C MET A 243 18.16 13.66 -11.52
N TYR A 244 18.02 14.86 -10.93
CA TYR A 244 18.65 16.06 -11.49
C TYR A 244 20.17 16.00 -11.43
N LEU A 245 20.77 15.57 -10.31
CA LEU A 245 22.22 15.47 -10.19
C LEU A 245 22.82 14.49 -11.20
N LYS A 246 22.18 13.32 -11.38
CA LYS A 246 22.67 12.24 -12.26
C LYS A 246 22.36 12.47 -13.73
N TYR A 247 21.15 12.91 -14.07
CA TYR A 247 20.67 12.96 -15.45
C TYR A 247 20.39 14.38 -15.96
N LYS A 248 20.56 15.41 -15.12
CA LYS A 248 20.26 16.83 -15.43
C LYS A 248 18.81 17.06 -15.87
N LYS A 249 17.89 16.19 -15.44
CA LYS A 249 16.46 16.23 -15.73
C LYS A 249 15.66 15.70 -14.55
N PHE A 250 14.44 16.21 -14.39
CA PHE A 250 13.47 15.66 -13.44
C PHE A 250 12.66 14.56 -14.13
N ASP A 251 12.72 13.35 -13.59
CA ASP A 251 11.89 12.23 -14.01
C ASP A 251 10.68 12.14 -13.06
N ILE A 252 9.51 12.52 -13.56
CA ILE A 252 8.29 12.53 -12.75
C ILE A 252 7.91 11.15 -12.23
N THR A 253 8.15 10.08 -13.00
CA THR A 253 7.82 8.72 -12.58
C THR A 253 8.68 8.28 -11.41
N MET A 254 9.98 8.60 -11.46
CA MET A 254 10.89 8.32 -10.35
C MET A 254 10.59 9.19 -9.13
N ILE A 255 10.26 10.48 -9.31
CA ILE A 255 9.91 11.38 -8.20
C ILE A 255 8.67 10.85 -7.45
N LEU A 256 7.64 10.44 -8.19
CA LEU A 256 6.43 9.86 -7.60
C LEU A 256 6.73 8.53 -6.89
N ASN A 257 7.53 7.65 -7.49
CA ASN A 257 7.97 6.43 -6.80
C ASN A 257 8.79 6.73 -5.53
N GLY A 258 9.60 7.80 -5.53
CA GLY A 258 10.28 8.30 -4.34
C GLY A 258 9.32 8.75 -3.25
N ALA A 259 8.28 9.49 -3.62
CA ALA A 259 7.22 9.91 -2.71
C ALA A 259 6.48 8.72 -2.08
N LEU A 260 6.06 7.76 -2.92
CA LEU A 260 5.40 6.53 -2.48
C LEU A 260 6.32 5.69 -1.58
N GLY A 261 7.62 5.60 -1.91
CA GLY A 261 8.61 4.94 -1.06
C GLY A 261 8.73 5.59 0.32
N GLY A 262 8.68 6.92 0.39
CA GLY A 262 8.66 7.65 1.66
C GLY A 262 7.39 7.41 2.47
N LEU A 263 6.22 7.43 1.82
CA LEU A 263 4.93 7.13 2.45
C LEU A 263 4.90 5.70 3.03
N VAL A 264 5.34 4.70 2.26
CA VAL A 264 5.47 3.32 2.75
C VAL A 264 6.41 3.26 3.95
N SER A 265 7.58 3.91 3.88
CA SER A 265 8.62 3.80 4.92
C SER A 265 8.17 4.31 6.30
N VAL A 266 7.35 5.37 6.35
CA VAL A 266 6.88 5.94 7.63
C VAL A 266 5.65 5.22 8.20
N THR A 267 4.98 4.38 7.40
CA THR A 267 3.69 3.75 7.74
C THR A 267 3.72 2.91 9.02
N ALA A 268 4.89 2.37 9.41
CA ALA A 268 5.03 1.57 10.63
C ALA A 268 4.95 2.40 11.93
N GLY A 269 5.32 3.68 11.90
CA GLY A 269 5.57 4.45 13.12
C GLY A 269 5.23 5.94 13.01
N ALA A 270 4.38 6.32 12.07
CA ALA A 270 4.01 7.72 11.86
C ALA A 270 3.44 8.40 13.12
N ASP A 271 2.94 7.63 14.09
CA ASP A 271 2.40 8.05 15.38
C ASP A 271 3.48 8.26 16.47
N ILE A 272 4.62 7.57 16.39
CA ILE A 272 5.68 7.59 17.42
C ILE A 272 6.85 8.50 17.08
N PHE A 273 6.88 9.07 15.88
CA PHE A 273 7.94 9.93 15.42
C PHE A 273 7.69 11.41 15.73
N ASP A 274 8.78 12.14 15.98
CA ASP A 274 8.74 13.60 16.03
C ASP A 274 8.61 14.20 14.61
N MET A 275 8.62 15.53 14.51
CA MET A 275 8.49 16.21 13.20
C MET A 275 9.71 16.06 12.27
N TYR A 276 10.86 15.63 12.79
CA TYR A 276 12.11 15.57 12.04
C TYR A 276 12.38 14.17 11.50
N ALA A 277 12.01 13.14 12.26
CA ALA A 277 12.20 11.75 11.89
C ALA A 277 11.62 11.34 10.53
N PRO A 278 10.40 11.75 10.18
CA PRO A 278 9.81 11.45 8.87
C PRO A 278 10.62 12.01 7.70
N ILE A 279 11.39 13.08 7.89
CA ILE A 279 12.21 13.68 6.81
C ILE A 279 13.28 12.68 6.37
N TYR A 280 14.08 12.16 7.30
CA TYR A 280 15.14 11.21 6.93
C TYR A 280 14.59 9.83 6.62
N ILE A 281 13.50 9.38 7.28
CA ILE A 281 12.82 8.12 6.92
C ILE A 281 12.31 8.18 5.47
N GLY A 282 11.62 9.26 5.12
CA GLY A 282 11.10 9.50 3.78
C GLY A 282 12.22 9.58 2.74
N ALA A 283 13.30 10.31 3.06
CA ALA A 283 14.46 10.43 2.19
C ALA A 283 15.16 9.08 1.96
N ILE A 284 15.37 8.29 3.03
CA ILE A 284 15.97 6.94 2.92
C ILE A 284 15.07 6.03 2.07
N GLY A 285 13.75 6.06 2.29
CA GLY A 285 12.78 5.32 1.48
C GLY A 285 12.88 5.66 0.00
N GLY A 286 12.93 6.96 -0.34
CA GLY A 286 13.11 7.41 -1.72
C GLY A 286 14.45 6.99 -2.34
N VAL A 287 15.55 7.05 -1.58
CA VAL A 287 16.87 6.59 -2.02
C VAL A 287 16.87 5.09 -2.32
N ILE A 288 16.25 4.29 -1.45
CA ILE A 288 16.13 2.83 -1.62
C ILE A 288 15.35 2.51 -2.91
N VAL A 289 14.29 3.25 -3.23
CA VAL A 289 13.55 3.07 -4.49
C VAL A 289 14.46 3.25 -5.70
N VAL A 290 15.28 4.30 -5.75
CA VAL A 290 16.18 4.57 -6.89
C VAL A 290 17.17 3.43 -7.11
N TYR A 291 17.78 2.93 -6.03
CA TYR A 291 18.72 1.81 -6.13
C TYR A 291 18.04 0.46 -6.32
N GLY A 292 16.84 0.28 -5.77
CA GLY A 292 16.01 -0.91 -5.90
C GLY A 292 15.63 -1.18 -7.35
N VAL A 293 15.16 -0.16 -8.08
CA VAL A 293 14.87 -0.28 -9.53
C VAL A 293 16.11 -0.73 -10.31
N ALA A 294 17.27 -0.13 -10.02
CA ALA A 294 18.52 -0.52 -10.68
C ALA A 294 18.97 -1.95 -10.33
N LEU A 295 18.75 -2.39 -9.09
CA LEU A 295 19.03 -3.75 -8.65
C LEU A 295 18.13 -4.77 -9.33
N PHE A 296 16.82 -4.50 -9.39
CA PHE A 296 15.85 -5.38 -10.04
C PHE A 296 16.19 -5.55 -11.53
N ASP A 297 16.58 -4.47 -12.20
CA ASP A 297 17.06 -4.55 -13.59
C ASP A 297 18.34 -5.37 -13.75
N LYS A 298 19.28 -5.26 -12.81
CA LYS A 298 20.50 -6.09 -12.79
C LYS A 298 20.18 -7.58 -12.60
N LEU A 299 19.18 -7.88 -11.77
CA LEU A 299 18.71 -9.25 -11.50
C LEU A 299 17.72 -9.76 -12.57
N LYS A 300 17.35 -8.94 -13.54
CA LYS A 300 16.33 -9.23 -14.57
C LYS A 300 14.96 -9.56 -13.97
N LEU A 301 14.63 -8.94 -12.84
CA LEU A 301 13.32 -8.98 -12.21
C LEU A 301 12.51 -7.79 -12.71
N ASP A 302 11.54 -8.06 -13.59
CA ASP A 302 10.76 -7.00 -14.23
C ASP A 302 9.51 -6.66 -13.43
N ASP A 303 9.48 -5.44 -12.90
CA ASP A 303 8.36 -4.80 -12.21
C ASP A 303 7.96 -3.52 -12.98
N PRO A 304 6.74 -3.45 -13.57
CA PRO A 304 6.22 -2.37 -14.41
C PRO A 304 6.37 -0.92 -13.98
#